data_AF-A0A1V3SVZ6-F1
#
_entry.id   AF-A0A1V3SVZ6-F1
#
_cell.length_a   1.000
_cell.length_b   1.000
_cell.length_c   1.000
_cell.angle_alpha   90.00
_cell.angle_beta   90.00
_cell.angle_gamma   90.00
#
_symmetry.space_group_name_H-M   'P 1'
#
loop_
_entity.id
_entity.type
_entity.pdbx_description
1 polymer ?
#
loop_
_entity_poly.entity_id
_entity_poly.type
_entity_poly.pdbx_seq_one_letter_code
_entity_poly.pdbx_strand_id
1 'polypeptide(L)'
;MEKNEQKSPESIEKQAGEEEGESPMEMGMGMMKKMIARMGPGGDGPMGGKMGEEEGPEEGRPSPPMGRMMEMCEKMLSSMDRTTSLAAFATPELQEMFREWMESLEAKALGILENQPETDSRSLASALGVGEESAIHIAARLALGKKAVLLLRASRTVPEK
;
A
#
# COMPACT_ATOMS: atom_id res chain seq x y z
N MET A 1 31.18 47.82 8.25
CA MET A 1 31.14 48.25 9.65
C MET A 1 29.79 47.86 10.21
N GLU A 2 29.78 46.72 10.87
CA GLU A 2 28.69 46.22 11.70
C GLU A 2 28.36 47.24 12.80
N LYS A 3 27.07 47.47 13.03
CA LYS A 3 26.56 47.83 14.37
C LYS A 3 25.27 47.07 14.61
N ASN A 4 25.49 45.87 15.14
CA ASN A 4 24.53 45.01 15.80
C ASN A 4 24.28 45.61 17.19
N GLU A 5 23.11 46.22 17.42
CA GLU A 5 22.71 46.65 18.77
C GLU A 5 22.03 45.46 19.47
N GLN A 6 22.85 44.73 20.20
CA GLN A 6 22.44 43.84 21.27
C GLN A 6 21.73 44.66 22.35
N LYS A 7 20.50 44.25 22.70
CA LYS A 7 19.94 44.55 24.02
C LYS A 7 19.53 43.23 24.67
N SER A 8 20.36 42.79 25.60
CA SER A 8 20.10 41.65 26.49
C SER A 8 19.07 42.02 27.56
N PRO A 9 18.43 41.01 28.18
CA PRO A 9 17.15 41.13 28.86
C PRO A 9 17.33 41.40 30.35
N GLU A 10 16.44 42.19 30.94
CA GLU A 10 16.04 42.07 32.35
C GLU A 10 14.93 43.08 32.63
N SER A 11 13.72 42.59 32.86
CA SER A 11 12.82 43.01 33.96
C SER A 11 11.52 42.22 33.84
N ILE A 12 11.40 41.30 34.76
CA ILE A 12 10.20 40.56 35.13
C ILE A 12 9.16 41.58 35.62
N GLU A 13 7.98 41.60 34.99
CA GLU A 13 6.76 41.97 35.71
C GLU A 13 5.63 41.01 35.34
N LYS A 14 5.18 40.33 36.40
CA LYS A 14 4.06 39.41 36.46
C LYS A 14 2.77 40.14 36.10
N GLN A 15 2.02 39.64 35.13
CA GLN A 15 0.57 39.65 35.19
C GLN A 15 0.07 38.26 34.78
N ALA A 16 -0.23 37.47 35.81
CA ALA A 16 -0.98 36.24 35.69
C ALA A 16 -2.43 36.62 35.40
N GLY A 17 -2.86 36.43 34.15
CA GLY A 17 -4.26 36.23 33.85
C GLY A 17 -4.62 34.80 34.24
N GLU A 18 -5.55 34.67 35.17
CA GLU A 18 -6.17 33.40 35.54
C GLU A 18 -6.94 32.85 34.32
N GLU A 19 -6.33 31.91 33.60
CA GLU A 19 -7.09 30.95 32.80
C GLU A 19 -7.38 29.74 33.69
N GLU A 20 -8.60 29.69 34.24
CA GLU A 20 -9.17 28.47 34.84
C GLU A 20 -9.27 27.38 33.76
N GLY A 21 -8.16 26.66 33.56
CA GLY A 21 -8.16 25.40 32.83
C GLY A 21 -8.78 24.33 33.71
N GLU A 22 -10.09 24.13 33.61
CA GLU A 22 -10.78 22.98 34.21
C GLU A 22 -10.02 21.69 33.84
N SER A 23 -9.60 20.94 34.84
CA SER A 23 -8.86 19.70 34.62
C SER A 23 -9.71 18.72 33.78
N PRO A 24 -9.12 17.85 32.95
CA PRO A 24 -9.87 16.88 32.13
C PRO A 24 -10.85 16.02 32.96
N MET A 25 -10.55 15.84 34.25
CA MET A 25 -11.40 15.14 35.21
C MET A 25 -12.63 15.96 35.63
N GLU A 26 -12.50 17.28 35.82
CA GLU A 26 -13.61 18.20 36.11
C GLU A 26 -14.57 18.35 34.93
N MET A 27 -14.03 18.46 33.72
CA MET A 27 -14.85 18.48 32.50
C MET A 27 -15.66 17.18 32.35
N GLY A 28 -15.05 16.03 32.66
CA GLY A 28 -15.73 14.73 32.69
C GLY A 28 -16.83 14.65 33.76
N MET A 29 -16.57 15.18 34.95
CA MET A 29 -17.53 15.20 36.06
C MET A 29 -18.73 16.12 35.76
N GLY A 30 -18.49 17.26 35.10
CA GLY A 30 -19.52 18.18 34.64
C GLY A 30 -20.45 17.57 33.58
N MET A 31 -19.90 16.83 32.62
CA MET A 31 -20.69 16.09 31.64
C MET A 31 -21.53 14.98 32.29
N MET A 32 -20.93 14.19 33.19
CA MET A 32 -21.64 13.10 33.88
C MET A 32 -22.79 13.64 34.74
N LYS A 33 -22.57 14.75 35.45
CA LYS A 33 -23.60 15.42 36.26
C LYS A 33 -24.76 15.94 35.40
N LYS A 34 -24.47 16.50 34.22
CA LYS A 34 -25.52 16.92 33.26
C LYS A 34 -26.29 15.72 32.72
N MET A 35 -25.62 14.61 32.45
CA MET A 35 -26.27 13.39 31.95
C MET A 35 -27.19 12.78 33.01
N ILE A 36 -26.75 12.70 34.27
CA ILE A 36 -27.56 12.24 35.41
C ILE A 36 -28.73 13.18 35.69
N ALA A 37 -28.52 14.50 35.64
CA ALA A 37 -29.60 15.47 35.81
C ALA A 37 -30.66 15.37 34.70
N ARG A 38 -30.25 15.02 33.47
CA ARG A 38 -31.17 14.75 32.37
C ARG A 38 -31.92 13.42 32.50
N MET A 39 -31.41 12.51 33.32
CA MET A 39 -31.96 11.17 33.52
C MET A 39 -32.92 11.07 34.72
N GLY A 40 -33.02 12.12 35.54
CA GLY A 40 -33.99 12.23 36.63
C GLY A 40 -33.77 11.22 37.78
N PRO A 41 -34.21 11.52 39.01
CA PRO A 41 -34.17 10.55 40.10
C PRO A 41 -35.39 9.62 39.98
N GLY A 42 -35.26 8.56 39.20
CA GLY A 42 -36.30 7.54 39.08
C GLY A 42 -36.37 6.95 37.68
N GLY A 43 -35.59 5.90 37.43
CA GLY A 43 -35.56 5.20 36.16
C GLY A 43 -35.38 3.70 36.34
N ASP A 44 -36.27 3.05 37.11
CA ASP A 44 -36.54 1.63 36.97
C ASP A 44 -37.19 1.40 35.59
N GLY A 45 -36.36 1.24 34.57
CA GLY A 45 -36.75 0.91 33.20
C GLY A 45 -36.26 -0.50 32.83
N PRO A 46 -37.07 -1.30 32.10
CA PRO A 46 -36.82 -2.73 31.89
C PRO A 46 -35.76 -2.94 30.81
N MET A 47 -34.48 -2.77 31.15
CA MET A 47 -33.35 -3.09 30.27
C MET A 47 -32.63 -4.37 30.75
N GLY A 48 -33.41 -5.35 31.21
CA GLY A 48 -32.92 -6.63 31.73
C GLY A 48 -33.33 -7.86 30.92
N GLY A 49 -33.70 -7.71 29.64
CA GLY A 49 -34.28 -8.82 28.90
C GLY A 49 -34.28 -8.64 27.39
N LYS A 50 -33.10 -8.57 26.77
CA LYS A 50 -32.88 -8.80 25.33
C LYS A 50 -31.39 -9.06 25.06
N MET A 51 -30.84 -10.06 25.75
CA MET A 51 -29.54 -10.66 25.45
C MET A 51 -29.82 -12.14 25.22
N GLY A 52 -30.03 -12.53 23.96
CA GLY A 52 -30.31 -13.92 23.63
C GLY A 52 -31.14 -14.09 22.38
N GLU A 53 -30.78 -13.42 21.29
CA GLU A 53 -31.22 -13.77 19.93
C GLU A 53 -30.41 -12.93 18.94
N GLU A 54 -29.15 -13.32 18.74
CA GLU A 54 -28.40 -12.95 17.52
C GLU A 54 -27.97 -14.25 16.84
N GLU A 55 -28.90 -14.69 15.99
CA GLU A 55 -28.76 -15.24 14.65
C GLU A 55 -27.34 -15.50 14.13
N GLY A 56 -27.21 -16.65 13.47
CA GLY A 56 -25.95 -17.22 12.96
C GLY A 56 -25.22 -16.39 11.90
N PRO A 57 -24.10 -16.93 11.36
CA PRO A 57 -23.21 -16.17 10.51
C PRO A 57 -23.85 -15.87 9.16
N GLU A 58 -24.38 -14.66 8.99
CA GLU A 58 -24.66 -14.09 7.66
C GLU A 58 -23.33 -13.76 6.96
N GLU A 59 -22.99 -14.58 5.96
CA GLU A 59 -22.02 -14.24 4.94
C GLU A 59 -22.50 -12.99 4.19
N GLY A 60 -21.82 -11.85 4.40
CA GLY A 60 -22.05 -10.63 3.62
C GLY A 60 -22.11 -9.31 4.38
N ARG A 61 -22.03 -9.30 5.72
CA ARG A 61 -21.94 -8.02 6.44
C ARG A 61 -20.53 -7.42 6.32
N PRO A 62 -20.41 -6.12 5.98
CA PRO A 62 -19.11 -5.46 5.94
C PRO A 62 -18.43 -5.56 7.31
N SER A 63 -17.17 -6.01 7.33
CA SER A 63 -16.37 -6.14 8.56
C SER A 63 -16.50 -4.88 9.42
N PRO A 64 -16.67 -5.01 10.76
CA PRO A 64 -16.77 -3.86 11.65
C PRO A 64 -15.57 -2.92 11.45
N PRO A 65 -15.71 -1.61 11.73
CA PRO A 65 -14.72 -0.58 11.37
C PRO A 65 -13.28 -0.90 11.83
N MET A 66 -13.12 -1.61 12.95
CA MET A 66 -11.82 -2.11 13.44
C MET A 66 -11.22 -3.23 12.57
N GLY A 67 -12.05 -4.12 12.00
CA GLY A 67 -11.62 -5.18 11.10
C GLY A 67 -11.08 -4.63 9.77
N ARG A 68 -11.75 -3.63 9.18
CA ARG A 68 -11.26 -2.94 7.98
C ARG A 68 -9.92 -2.23 8.20
N MET A 69 -9.72 -1.65 9.39
CA MET A 69 -8.46 -1.01 9.76
C MET A 69 -7.33 -2.03 9.89
N MET A 70 -7.58 -3.16 10.54
CA MET A 70 -6.63 -4.28 10.60
C MET A 70 -6.27 -4.81 9.21
N GLU A 71 -7.24 -5.09 8.35
CA GLU A 71 -7.01 -5.54 6.97
C GLU A 71 -6.16 -4.55 6.14
N MET A 72 -6.37 -3.24 6.34
CA MET A 72 -5.57 -2.20 5.67
C MET A 72 -4.14 -2.15 6.20
N CYS A 73 -3.95 -2.26 7.52
CA CYS A 73 -2.64 -2.34 8.15
C CYS A 73 -1.85 -3.57 7.68
N GLU A 74 -2.49 -4.73 7.56
CA GLU A 74 -1.88 -5.96 7.02
C GLU A 74 -1.46 -5.79 5.55
N LYS A 75 -2.31 -5.20 4.71
CA LYS A 75 -1.95 -4.89 3.31
C LYS A 75 -0.80 -3.90 3.19
N MET A 76 -0.73 -2.91 4.08
CA MET A 76 0.37 -1.96 4.12
C MET A 76 1.68 -2.62 4.55
N LEU A 77 1.67 -3.39 5.65
CA LEU A 77 2.84 -4.11 6.14
C LEU A 77 3.37 -5.10 5.11
N SER A 78 2.49 -5.89 4.46
CA SER A 78 2.89 -6.79 3.38
C SER A 78 3.48 -6.07 2.17
N SER A 79 2.94 -4.89 1.82
CA SER A 79 3.51 -4.06 0.75
C SER A 79 4.89 -3.50 1.11
N MET A 80 5.08 -3.09 2.37
CA MET A 80 6.39 -2.64 2.88
C MET A 80 7.41 -3.77 2.91
N ASP A 81 7.01 -4.96 3.36
CA ASP A 81 7.84 -6.16 3.37
C ASP A 81 8.28 -6.55 1.95
N ARG A 82 7.34 -6.56 1.01
CA ARG A 82 7.62 -6.80 -0.41
C ARG A 82 8.58 -5.74 -0.99
N THR A 83 8.38 -4.47 -0.66
CA THR A 83 9.24 -3.36 -1.13
C THR A 83 10.65 -3.50 -0.56
N THR A 84 10.77 -3.81 0.73
CA THR A 84 12.07 -4.00 1.42
C THR A 84 12.80 -5.21 0.83
N SER A 85 12.08 -6.31 0.58
CA SER A 85 12.62 -7.49 -0.08
C SER A 85 13.12 -7.18 -1.48
N LEU A 86 12.37 -6.39 -2.28
CA LEU A 86 12.82 -5.95 -3.60
C LEU A 86 14.04 -5.02 -3.54
N ALA A 87 14.10 -4.13 -2.56
CA ALA A 87 15.23 -3.23 -2.35
C ALA A 87 16.52 -3.97 -2.00
N ALA A 88 16.43 -5.12 -1.32
CA ALA A 88 17.59 -5.94 -1.02
C ALA A 88 18.30 -6.46 -2.29
N PHE A 89 17.59 -6.59 -3.42
CA PHE A 89 18.18 -6.99 -4.70
C PHE A 89 18.76 -5.81 -5.50
N ALA A 90 18.66 -4.57 -5.00
CA ALA A 90 19.07 -3.37 -5.72
C ALA A 90 20.54 -2.99 -5.52
N THR A 91 21.39 -3.89 -5.01
CA THR A 91 22.84 -3.66 -4.93
C THR A 91 23.45 -3.55 -6.34
N PRO A 92 24.46 -2.70 -6.58
CA PRO A 92 25.09 -2.54 -7.90
C PRO A 92 25.57 -3.85 -8.52
N GLU A 93 26.08 -4.77 -7.71
CA GLU A 93 26.61 -6.07 -8.15
C GLU A 93 25.51 -6.97 -8.72
N LEU A 94 24.38 -7.08 -8.00
CA LEU A 94 23.22 -7.84 -8.48
C LEU A 94 22.58 -7.19 -9.70
N GLN A 95 22.55 -5.86 -9.78
CA GLN A 95 22.07 -5.15 -10.97
C GLN A 95 22.92 -5.47 -12.20
N GLU A 96 24.24 -5.56 -12.03
CA GLU A 96 25.13 -5.90 -13.14
C GLU A 96 24.97 -7.36 -13.57
N MET A 97 24.87 -8.30 -12.63
CA MET A 97 24.55 -9.69 -12.95
C MET A 97 23.22 -9.82 -13.72
N PHE A 98 22.20 -9.05 -13.33
CA PHE A 98 20.93 -9.03 -14.04
C PHE A 98 21.07 -8.44 -15.43
N ARG A 99 21.88 -7.38 -15.60
CA ARG A 99 22.19 -6.79 -16.91
C ARG A 99 22.86 -7.81 -17.83
N GLU A 100 23.94 -8.45 -17.38
CA GLU A 100 24.67 -9.45 -18.16
C GLU A 100 23.76 -10.63 -18.55
N TRP A 101 22.95 -11.10 -17.60
CA TRP A 101 21.97 -12.15 -17.85
C TRP A 101 20.95 -11.73 -18.91
N MET A 102 20.42 -10.50 -18.83
CA MET A 102 19.49 -9.93 -19.81
C MET A 102 20.13 -9.79 -21.20
N GLU A 103 21.38 -9.32 -21.29
CA GLU A 103 22.11 -9.21 -22.56
C GLU A 103 22.36 -10.59 -23.20
N SER A 104 22.69 -11.60 -22.39
CA SER A 104 22.79 -12.99 -22.83
C SER A 104 21.45 -13.51 -23.38
N LEU A 105 20.32 -13.19 -22.71
CA LEU A 105 19.00 -13.58 -23.20
C LEU A 105 18.63 -12.87 -24.51
N GLU A 106 18.95 -11.58 -24.65
CA GLU A 106 18.76 -10.84 -25.89
C GLU A 106 19.58 -11.44 -27.04
N ALA A 107 20.84 -11.80 -26.80
CA ALA A 107 21.69 -12.44 -27.80
C ALA A 107 21.13 -13.80 -28.25
N LYS A 108 20.65 -14.62 -27.30
CA LYS A 108 20.00 -15.90 -27.62
C LYS A 108 18.72 -15.71 -28.41
N ALA A 109 17.88 -14.74 -28.01
CA ALA A 109 16.64 -14.42 -28.71
C ALA A 109 16.90 -13.98 -30.15
N LEU A 110 17.93 -13.17 -30.39
CA LEU A 110 18.36 -12.80 -31.74
C LEU A 110 18.82 -14.00 -32.55
N GLY A 111 19.65 -14.87 -31.96
CA GLY A 111 20.06 -16.11 -32.63
C GLY A 111 18.89 -17.01 -33.01
N ILE A 112 17.83 -17.04 -32.19
CA ILE A 112 16.59 -17.74 -32.54
C ILE A 112 15.90 -17.07 -33.72
N LEU A 113 15.74 -15.74 -33.68
CA LEU A 113 15.08 -14.96 -34.73
C LEU A 113 15.83 -14.98 -36.07
N GLU A 114 17.16 -15.08 -36.07
CA GLU A 114 17.96 -15.25 -37.28
C GLU A 114 17.68 -16.59 -37.98
N ASN A 115 17.39 -17.65 -37.21
CA ASN A 115 17.04 -18.96 -37.73
C ASN A 115 15.53 -19.12 -38.01
N GLN A 116 14.70 -18.40 -37.26
CA GLN A 116 13.24 -18.45 -37.31
C GLN A 116 12.69 -17.01 -37.27
N PRO A 117 12.58 -16.34 -38.43
CA PRO A 117 12.29 -14.89 -38.50
C PRO A 117 10.92 -14.50 -37.96
N GLU A 118 9.99 -15.45 -37.92
CA GLU A 118 8.67 -15.27 -37.31
C GLU A 118 8.49 -16.29 -36.18
N THR A 119 8.34 -15.79 -34.95
CA THR A 119 8.09 -16.60 -33.76
C THR A 119 7.10 -15.88 -32.85
N ASP A 120 6.26 -16.63 -32.14
CA ASP A 120 5.32 -16.07 -31.16
C ASP A 120 5.94 -16.00 -29.75
N SER A 121 5.29 -15.28 -28.84
CA SER A 121 5.75 -15.08 -27.46
C SER A 121 5.96 -16.40 -26.72
N ARG A 122 5.09 -17.37 -26.94
CA ARG A 122 5.13 -18.68 -26.26
C ARG A 122 6.27 -19.55 -26.74
N SER A 123 6.52 -19.58 -28.04
CA SER A 123 7.63 -20.32 -28.63
C SER A 123 8.97 -19.71 -28.21
N LEU A 124 9.05 -18.37 -28.22
CA LEU A 124 10.22 -17.64 -27.74
C LEU A 124 10.48 -17.90 -26.24
N ALA A 125 9.44 -17.87 -25.41
CA ALA A 125 9.54 -18.19 -23.99
C ALA A 125 10.09 -19.59 -23.74
N SER A 126 9.57 -20.57 -24.48
CA SER A 126 9.98 -21.97 -24.38
C SER A 126 11.45 -22.16 -24.80
N ALA A 127 11.88 -21.48 -25.87
CA ALA A 127 13.25 -21.55 -26.36
C ALA A 127 14.26 -20.85 -25.42
N LEU A 128 13.83 -19.78 -24.75
CA LEU A 128 14.67 -19.03 -23.80
C LEU A 128 14.64 -19.61 -22.37
N GLY A 129 13.71 -20.51 -22.06
CA GLY A 129 13.53 -21.07 -20.72
C GLY A 129 13.00 -20.06 -19.70
N VAL A 130 12.14 -19.13 -20.13
CA VAL A 130 11.55 -18.07 -19.30
C VAL A 130 10.02 -18.08 -19.38
N GLY A 131 9.34 -17.32 -18.52
CA GLY A 131 7.90 -17.10 -18.61
C GLY A 131 7.49 -16.31 -19.86
N GLU A 132 6.23 -16.43 -20.27
CA GLU A 132 5.70 -15.78 -21.48
C GLU A 132 5.77 -14.24 -21.36
N GLU A 133 5.46 -13.69 -20.19
CA GLU A 133 5.56 -12.26 -19.89
C GLU A 133 7.00 -11.74 -20.03
N SER A 134 7.97 -12.54 -19.57
CA SER A 134 9.40 -12.23 -19.71
C SER A 134 9.84 -12.26 -21.17
N ALA A 135 9.35 -13.23 -21.96
CA ALA A 135 9.64 -13.29 -23.38
C ALA A 135 9.07 -12.08 -24.14
N ILE A 136 7.85 -11.65 -23.80
CA ILE A 136 7.25 -10.42 -24.33
C ILE A 136 8.12 -9.20 -23.97
N HIS A 137 8.59 -9.11 -22.72
CA HIS A 137 9.48 -8.03 -22.29
C HIS A 137 10.80 -8.01 -23.09
N ILE A 138 11.43 -9.18 -23.30
CA ILE A 138 12.66 -9.31 -24.10
C ILE A 138 12.39 -8.90 -25.55
N ALA A 139 11.29 -9.37 -26.16
CA ALA A 139 10.92 -9.02 -27.53
C ALA A 139 10.67 -7.51 -27.69
N ALA A 140 10.04 -6.87 -26.70
CA ALA A 140 9.88 -5.41 -26.66
C ALA A 140 11.22 -4.68 -26.57
N ARG A 141 12.18 -5.16 -25.76
CA ARG A 141 13.54 -4.60 -25.69
C ARG A 141 14.28 -4.69 -27.01
N LEU A 142 14.21 -5.84 -27.69
CA LEU A 142 14.80 -6.03 -29.02
C LEU A 142 14.20 -5.08 -30.06
N ALA A 143 12.89 -4.88 -30.02
CA ALA A 143 12.20 -3.95 -30.92
C ALA A 143 12.57 -2.48 -30.65
N LEU A 144 12.67 -2.08 -29.38
CA LEU A 144 13.17 -0.74 -29.00
C LEU A 144 14.61 -0.53 -29.46
N GLY A 145 15.44 -1.58 -29.41
CA GLY A 145 16.79 -1.59 -29.95
C GLY A 145 16.89 -1.64 -31.49
N LYS A 146 15.76 -1.63 -32.21
CA LYS A 146 15.67 -1.77 -33.68
C LYS A 146 16.27 -3.07 -34.23
N LYS A 147 16.32 -4.11 -33.40
CA LYS A 147 16.86 -5.44 -33.76
C LYS A 147 15.76 -6.43 -34.16
N ALA A 148 14.49 -6.11 -33.87
CA ALA A 148 13.33 -6.94 -34.20
C ALA A 148 12.10 -6.06 -34.52
N VAL A 149 11.10 -6.65 -35.17
CA VAL A 149 9.77 -6.03 -35.40
C VAL A 149 8.72 -6.85 -34.67
N LEU A 150 7.83 -6.18 -33.93
CA LEU A 150 6.71 -6.85 -33.27
C LEU A 150 5.46 -6.77 -34.14
N LEU A 151 4.78 -7.90 -34.28
CA LEU A 151 3.48 -8.00 -34.94
C LEU A 151 2.42 -8.37 -33.90
N LEU A 152 1.36 -7.58 -33.84
CA LEU A 152 0.22 -7.86 -32.97
C LEU A 152 -0.81 -8.69 -33.74
N ARG A 153 -1.17 -9.84 -33.18
CA ARG A 153 -2.24 -10.69 -33.69
C ARG A 153 -3.37 -10.75 -32.67
N ALA A 154 -4.54 -10.23 -33.05
CA ALA A 154 -5.75 -10.43 -32.28
C ALA A 154 -6.36 -11.79 -32.63
N SER A 155 -6.46 -12.70 -31.66
CA SER A 155 -7.29 -13.90 -31.77
C SER A 155 -8.57 -13.70 -30.97
N ARG A 156 -9.73 -13.65 -31.65
CA ARG A 156 -11.01 -13.80 -30.95
C ARG A 156 -11.14 -15.25 -30.50
N THR A 157 -10.86 -15.52 -29.24
CA THR A 157 -11.36 -16.73 -28.59
C THR A 157 -12.85 -16.49 -28.29
N VAL A 158 -13.73 -17.01 -29.15
CA VAL A 158 -15.14 -17.15 -28.80
C VAL A 158 -15.21 -18.29 -27.78
N PRO A 159 -15.75 -18.09 -26.57
CA PRO A 159 -15.97 -19.19 -25.66
C PRO A 159 -17.01 -20.14 -26.27
N GLU A 160 -16.61 -21.38 -26.53
CA GLU A 160 -17.53 -22.47 -26.89
C GLU A 160 -18.49 -22.69 -25.71
N LYS A 161 -19.79 -22.75 -26.01
CA LYS A 161 -20.87 -22.95 -25.04
C LYS A 161 -20.91 -24.38 -24.51
#